data_AF-A0A1Y3MBX1-F1
#
_entry.id   AF-A0A1Y3MBX1-F1
#
_cell.length_a   1.000
_cell.length_b   1.000
_cell.length_c   1.000
_cell.angle_alpha   90.00
_cell.angle_beta   90.00
_cell.angle_gamma   90.00
#
_symmetry.space_group_name_H-M   'P 1'
#
loop_
_entity.id
_entity.type
_entity.pdbx_description
1 polymer ?
#
loop_
_entity_poly.entity_id
_entity_poly.type
_entity_poly.pdbx_seq_one_letter_code
_entity_poly.pdbx_strand_id
1 'polypeptide(L)'
;MYMWKRLFLISCILSMFYLSSGGTAFAQTVPSNEMTSSFSYILKRNALIMAYAAEKAKEEGTFPTSVGLAFAEKVRPGGEWDYKTKLGRKKQYIFNGYLMKGEDLGNIHFGYVARAATIPIELIATAEGAALIYHGDKYKGWADSYFDQPNDEAGRAQGVMFWDNKTLPDPYGPPPPPVKPFESAKEQPKFKALTIKEKTEIKADIQRISKELLK
;
A
#
# COMPACT_ATOMS: atom_id res chain seq x y z
N MET A 1 55.46 51.29 56.99
CA MET A 1 56.50 50.34 56.56
C MET A 1 56.09 49.74 55.23
N TYR A 2 56.75 50.22 54.17
CA TYR A 2 56.98 49.63 52.84
C TYR A 2 56.26 48.33 52.41
N MET A 3 55.56 48.38 51.26
CA MET A 3 55.79 47.61 50.02
C MET A 3 54.47 47.36 49.26
N TRP A 4 54.20 47.98 48.09
CA TRP A 4 54.79 47.84 46.74
C TRP A 4 54.02 46.81 45.88
N LYS A 5 53.37 47.35 44.84
CA LYS A 5 52.81 46.71 43.63
C LYS A 5 53.57 45.47 43.19
N ARG A 6 52.84 44.42 42.79
CA ARG A 6 53.17 43.61 41.61
C ARG A 6 51.89 43.19 40.86
N LEU A 7 51.73 43.79 39.68
CA LEU A 7 50.98 43.21 38.56
C LEU A 7 51.62 41.85 38.22
N PHE A 8 50.80 40.83 38.03
CA PHE A 8 51.15 39.72 37.15
C PHE A 8 49.97 39.45 36.23
N LEU A 9 50.15 39.84 34.96
CA LEU A 9 49.38 39.34 33.84
C LEU A 9 49.71 37.86 33.69
N ILE A 10 48.72 36.98 33.78
CA ILE A 10 48.81 35.62 33.23
C ILE A 10 47.66 35.49 32.22
N SER A 11 48.03 35.75 30.97
CA SER A 11 47.31 35.22 29.81
C SER A 11 47.67 33.75 29.69
N CYS A 12 46.67 32.86 29.60
CA CYS A 12 46.59 31.87 28.52
C CYS A 12 45.48 30.81 28.75
N ILE A 13 44.65 30.71 27.71
CA ILE A 13 43.97 29.50 27.19
C ILE A 13 42.66 29.09 27.89
N LEU A 14 41.56 29.64 27.35
CA LEU A 14 40.26 28.97 27.32
C LEU A 14 40.43 27.62 26.61
N SER A 15 40.34 26.53 27.37
CA SER A 15 40.09 25.20 26.80
C SER A 15 38.59 24.96 26.87
N MET A 16 37.87 25.34 25.81
CA MET A 16 36.51 24.85 25.59
C MET A 16 36.60 23.34 25.35
N PHE A 17 36.30 22.55 26.37
CA PHE A 17 35.93 21.15 26.17
C PHE A 17 34.57 21.13 25.48
N TYR A 18 34.59 21.15 24.14
CA TYR A 18 33.49 20.60 23.38
C TYR A 18 33.47 19.10 23.68
N LEU A 19 32.61 18.69 24.61
CA LEU A 19 32.07 17.34 24.56
C LEU A 19 31.27 17.27 23.26
N SER A 20 31.92 16.84 22.18
CA SER A 20 31.19 16.22 21.10
C SER A 20 30.59 14.96 21.69
N SER A 21 29.31 15.03 22.04
CA SER A 21 28.48 13.84 22.14
C SER A 21 28.48 13.24 20.73
N GLY A 22 29.50 12.45 20.44
CA GLY A 22 29.53 11.50 19.34
C GLY A 22 28.43 10.50 19.61
N GLY A 23 27.19 10.90 19.32
CA GLY A 23 26.08 9.98 19.21
C GLY A 23 26.45 9.01 18.10
N THR A 24 26.88 7.82 18.50
CA THR A 24 26.97 6.69 17.60
C THR A 24 25.56 6.45 17.08
N ALA A 25 25.27 6.96 15.89
CA ALA A 25 24.11 6.56 15.13
C ALA A 25 24.33 5.09 14.78
N PHE A 26 23.81 4.19 15.62
CA PHE A 26 23.68 2.79 15.25
C PHE A 26 22.72 2.75 14.07
N ALA A 27 23.24 2.43 12.87
CA ALA A 27 22.40 2.03 11.76
C ALA A 27 21.64 0.79 12.20
N GLN A 28 20.39 0.94 12.62
CA GLN A 28 19.52 -0.18 12.92
C GLN A 28 19.36 -0.97 11.63
N THR A 29 19.74 -2.24 11.66
CA THR A 29 19.47 -3.17 10.57
C THR A 29 17.95 -3.34 10.48
N VAL A 30 17.39 -2.97 9.33
CA VAL A 30 15.96 -3.18 9.07
C VAL A 30 15.68 -4.68 9.16
N PRO A 31 14.69 -5.13 9.97
CA PRO A 31 14.35 -6.54 10.06
C PRO A 31 14.06 -7.12 8.68
N SER A 32 14.50 -8.35 8.42
CA SER A 32 14.31 -9.01 7.12
C SER A 32 12.84 -9.27 6.77
N ASN A 33 11.94 -9.21 7.76
CA ASN A 33 10.50 -9.32 7.61
C ASN A 33 9.77 -7.97 7.65
N GLU A 34 10.48 -6.84 7.66
CA GLU A 34 9.89 -5.51 7.48
C GLU A 34 9.37 -5.36 6.04
N MET A 35 8.10 -4.96 5.89
CA MET A 35 7.47 -4.75 4.60
C MET A 35 6.66 -3.45 4.49
N THR A 36 6.77 -2.49 5.42
CA THR A 36 6.01 -1.23 5.34
C THR A 36 6.19 -0.56 3.98
N SER A 37 7.45 -0.36 3.57
CA SER A 37 7.78 0.32 2.31
C SER A 37 7.29 -0.44 1.08
N SER A 38 7.62 -1.73 1.00
CA SER A 38 7.32 -2.58 -0.15
C SER A 38 5.83 -2.85 -0.28
N PHE A 39 5.14 -3.06 0.83
CA PHE A 39 3.70 -3.33 0.84
C PHE A 39 2.89 -2.05 0.60
N SER A 40 3.28 -0.90 1.18
CA SER A 40 2.67 0.39 0.84
C SER A 40 2.81 0.73 -0.65
N TYR A 41 3.93 0.37 -1.28
CA TYR A 41 4.10 0.49 -2.73
C TYR A 41 3.11 -0.39 -3.50
N ILE A 42 2.97 -1.68 -3.12
CA ILE A 42 2.00 -2.61 -3.73
C ILE A 42 0.57 -2.05 -3.62
N LEU A 43 0.18 -1.57 -2.44
CA LEU A 43 -1.14 -0.96 -2.20
C LEU A 43 -1.39 0.23 -3.12
N LYS A 44 -0.47 1.20 -3.14
CA LYS A 44 -0.55 2.38 -4.03
C LYS A 44 -0.60 1.98 -5.51
N ARG A 45 0.21 0.99 -5.91
CA ARG A 45 0.30 0.57 -7.32
C ARG A 45 -0.99 -0.08 -7.79
N ASN A 46 -1.51 -1.04 -7.04
CA ASN A 46 -2.71 -1.78 -7.43
C ASN A 46 -3.96 -0.91 -7.31
N ALA A 47 -4.01 0.01 -6.33
CA ALA A 47 -5.06 1.02 -6.24
C ALA A 47 -5.10 1.93 -7.47
N LEU A 48 -3.94 2.36 -7.98
CA LEU A 48 -3.87 3.18 -9.20
C LEU A 48 -4.39 2.42 -10.43
N ILE A 49 -4.04 1.14 -10.56
CA ILE A 49 -4.53 0.24 -11.61
C ILE A 49 -6.07 0.17 -11.56
N MET A 50 -6.63 -0.08 -10.38
CA MET A 50 -8.08 -0.23 -10.22
C MET A 50 -8.84 1.08 -10.36
N ALA A 51 -8.27 2.20 -9.93
CA ALA A 51 -8.86 3.52 -10.16
C ALA A 51 -8.92 3.83 -11.67
N TYR A 52 -7.90 3.47 -12.44
CA TYR A 52 -7.94 3.62 -13.90
C TYR A 52 -8.94 2.66 -14.56
N ALA A 53 -8.99 1.41 -14.11
CA ALA A 53 -9.96 0.42 -14.56
C ALA A 53 -11.41 0.90 -14.34
N ALA A 54 -11.69 1.54 -13.20
CA ALA A 54 -13.00 2.14 -12.91
C ALA A 54 -13.37 3.26 -13.89
N GLU A 55 -12.42 4.11 -14.31
CA GLU A 55 -12.67 5.12 -15.35
C GLU A 55 -13.01 4.47 -16.70
N LYS A 56 -12.27 3.42 -17.09
CA LYS A 56 -12.56 2.69 -18.33
C LYS A 56 -13.92 1.99 -18.27
N ALA A 57 -14.27 1.40 -17.13
CA ALA A 57 -15.57 0.75 -16.91
C ALA A 57 -16.74 1.75 -17.03
N LYS A 58 -16.54 2.99 -16.56
CA LYS A 58 -17.53 4.07 -16.72
C LYS A 58 -17.68 4.48 -18.19
N GLU A 59 -16.57 4.58 -18.92
CA GLU A 59 -16.60 4.87 -20.37
C GLU A 59 -17.31 3.78 -21.18
N GLU A 60 -17.14 2.51 -20.81
CA GLU A 60 -17.82 1.37 -21.43
C GLU A 60 -19.27 1.20 -20.93
N GLY A 61 -19.72 1.98 -19.94
CA GLY A 61 -21.07 1.88 -19.37
C GLY A 61 -21.34 0.62 -18.55
N THR A 62 -20.29 -0.08 -18.09
CA THR A 62 -20.37 -1.37 -17.37
C THR A 62 -19.94 -1.31 -15.91
N PHE A 63 -19.66 -0.10 -15.40
CA PHE A 63 -19.39 0.14 -13.99
C PHE A 63 -20.66 -0.10 -13.13
N PRO A 64 -20.56 -0.72 -11.93
CA PRO A 64 -19.35 -1.23 -11.27
C PRO A 64 -19.00 -2.69 -11.62
N THR A 65 -19.80 -3.37 -12.44
CA THR A 65 -19.68 -4.82 -12.67
C THR A 65 -18.34 -5.21 -13.31
N SER A 66 -17.93 -4.54 -14.40
CA SER A 66 -16.70 -4.93 -15.11
C SER A 66 -15.43 -4.67 -14.30
N VAL A 67 -15.37 -3.57 -13.55
CA VAL A 67 -14.26 -3.28 -12.62
C VAL A 67 -14.24 -4.27 -11.45
N GLY A 68 -15.42 -4.67 -11.00
CA GLY A 68 -15.60 -5.71 -9.99
C GLY A 68 -15.02 -7.06 -10.41
N LEU A 69 -15.39 -7.52 -11.61
CA LEU A 69 -14.84 -8.74 -12.21
C LEU A 69 -13.34 -8.66 -12.42
N ALA A 70 -12.82 -7.53 -12.94
CA ALA A 70 -11.39 -7.34 -13.10
C ALA A 70 -10.64 -7.44 -11.76
N PHE A 71 -11.21 -6.88 -10.69
CA PHE A 71 -10.64 -7.00 -9.35
C PHE A 71 -10.66 -8.46 -8.85
N ALA A 72 -11.80 -9.15 -8.97
CA ALA A 72 -11.96 -10.54 -8.57
C ALA A 72 -10.97 -11.47 -9.29
N GLU A 73 -10.75 -11.29 -10.61
CA GLU A 73 -9.79 -12.07 -11.38
C GLU A 73 -8.35 -11.91 -10.87
N LYS A 74 -8.00 -10.75 -10.31
CA LYS A 74 -6.70 -10.48 -9.71
C LYS A 74 -6.55 -11.11 -8.33
N VAL A 75 -7.56 -10.97 -7.45
CA VAL A 75 -7.44 -11.36 -6.04
C VAL A 75 -7.79 -12.82 -5.76
N ARG A 76 -8.56 -13.49 -6.62
CA ARG A 76 -8.94 -14.91 -6.43
C ARG A 76 -7.73 -15.82 -6.12
N PRO A 77 -7.94 -17.00 -5.50
CA PRO A 77 -6.87 -17.97 -5.28
C PRO A 77 -6.05 -18.26 -6.55
N GLY A 78 -4.73 -18.14 -6.44
CA GLY A 78 -3.78 -18.28 -7.56
C GLY A 78 -3.74 -17.08 -8.52
N GLY A 79 -4.51 -16.02 -8.25
CA GLY A 79 -4.50 -14.76 -8.98
C GLY A 79 -3.22 -13.94 -8.73
N GLU A 80 -3.03 -12.92 -9.55
CA GLU A 80 -1.86 -12.03 -9.47
C GLU A 80 -1.74 -11.33 -8.11
N TRP A 81 -2.86 -11.08 -7.43
CA TRP A 81 -2.96 -10.36 -6.17
C TRP A 81 -3.46 -11.23 -5.01
N ASP A 82 -3.33 -12.55 -5.12
CA ASP A 82 -3.55 -13.49 -4.01
C ASP A 82 -2.42 -13.34 -2.96
N TYR A 83 -2.40 -12.20 -2.27
CA TYR A 83 -1.35 -11.87 -1.30
C TYR A 83 -1.48 -12.68 -0.01
N LYS A 84 -2.67 -13.19 0.34
CA LYS A 84 -2.85 -14.13 1.45
C LYS A 84 -1.98 -15.38 1.24
N THR A 85 -1.99 -15.94 0.02
CA THR A 85 -1.16 -17.10 -0.31
C THR A 85 0.29 -16.72 -0.58
N LYS A 86 0.55 -15.66 -1.38
CA LYS A 86 1.92 -15.27 -1.78
C LYS A 86 2.80 -14.85 -0.61
N LEU A 87 2.23 -14.22 0.42
CA LEU A 87 2.94 -13.87 1.64
C LEU A 87 2.95 -15.03 2.64
N GLY A 88 2.12 -16.05 2.43
CA GLY A 88 1.92 -17.17 3.34
C GLY A 88 1.03 -16.77 4.52
N ARG A 89 -0.16 -17.37 4.62
CA ARG A 89 -1.21 -16.98 5.58
C ARG A 89 -0.74 -16.90 7.04
N LYS A 90 0.23 -17.73 7.45
CA LYS A 90 0.75 -17.78 8.82
C LYS A 90 2.08 -17.06 9.02
N LYS A 91 2.75 -16.65 7.94
CA LYS A 91 4.07 -16.00 8.03
C LYS A 91 3.91 -14.58 8.54
N GLN A 92 4.81 -14.16 9.42
CA GLN A 92 4.74 -12.86 10.08
C GLN A 92 5.69 -11.84 9.45
N TYR A 93 5.20 -10.60 9.39
CA TYR A 93 5.84 -9.45 8.80
C TYR A 93 5.65 -8.23 9.69
N ILE A 94 6.56 -7.27 9.60
CA ILE A 94 6.40 -5.98 10.24
C ILE A 94 5.81 -5.02 9.21
N PHE A 95 4.63 -4.47 9.52
CA PHE A 95 3.98 -3.45 8.70
C PHE A 95 3.48 -2.32 9.62
N ASN A 96 3.95 -1.11 9.37
CA ASN A 96 3.72 0.08 10.19
C ASN A 96 4.10 -0.12 11.67
N GLY A 97 5.18 -0.87 11.93
CA GLY A 97 5.61 -1.21 13.28
C GLY A 97 4.79 -2.32 13.96
N TYR A 98 3.76 -2.86 13.32
CA TYR A 98 2.96 -3.96 13.85
C TYR A 98 3.38 -5.29 13.24
N LEU A 99 3.42 -6.34 14.06
CA LEU A 99 3.61 -7.71 13.60
C LEU A 99 2.30 -8.25 13.04
N MET A 100 2.24 -8.45 11.73
CA MET A 100 1.05 -8.89 10.98
C MET A 100 1.33 -10.20 10.26
N LYS A 101 0.31 -11.05 10.13
CA LYS A 101 0.41 -12.24 9.27
C LYS A 101 0.25 -11.85 7.80
N GLY A 102 0.77 -12.69 6.90
CA GLY A 102 0.52 -12.55 5.45
C GLY A 102 -0.97 -12.54 5.11
N GLU A 103 -1.80 -13.22 5.90
CA GLU A 103 -3.26 -13.15 5.81
C GLU A 103 -3.81 -11.74 6.09
N ASP A 104 -3.37 -11.11 7.18
CA ASP A 104 -3.78 -9.75 7.57
C ASP A 104 -3.41 -8.74 6.48
N LEU A 105 -2.19 -8.85 5.94
CA LEU A 105 -1.73 -8.02 4.83
C LEU A 105 -2.58 -8.23 3.57
N GLY A 106 -2.90 -9.48 3.22
CA GLY A 106 -3.81 -9.78 2.11
C GLY A 106 -5.19 -9.15 2.27
N ASN A 107 -5.73 -9.11 3.49
CA ASN A 107 -7.01 -8.44 3.78
C ASN A 107 -6.91 -6.91 3.67
N ILE A 108 -5.84 -6.31 4.19
CA ILE A 108 -5.57 -4.87 4.04
C ILE A 108 -5.49 -4.50 2.56
N HIS A 109 -4.81 -5.32 1.74
CA HIS A 109 -4.74 -5.12 0.30
C HIS A 109 -6.11 -5.14 -0.35
N PHE A 110 -6.92 -6.14 -0.04
CA PHE A 110 -8.26 -6.28 -0.58
C PHE A 110 -9.08 -5.00 -0.32
N GLY A 111 -9.15 -4.55 0.94
CA GLY A 111 -9.93 -3.37 1.33
C GLY A 111 -9.42 -2.08 0.67
N TYR A 112 -8.11 -1.84 0.71
CA TYR A 112 -7.50 -0.63 0.17
C TYR A 112 -7.72 -0.49 -1.34
N VAL A 113 -7.48 -1.58 -2.09
CA VAL A 113 -7.54 -1.56 -3.55
C VAL A 113 -8.98 -1.58 -4.06
N ALA A 114 -9.88 -2.33 -3.43
CA ALA A 114 -11.29 -2.33 -3.81
C ALA A 114 -11.92 -0.95 -3.58
N ARG A 115 -11.57 -0.27 -2.48
CA ARG A 115 -12.04 1.09 -2.21
C ARG A 115 -11.54 2.09 -3.27
N ALA A 116 -10.29 1.95 -3.72
CA ALA A 116 -9.74 2.73 -4.83
C ALA A 116 -10.44 2.51 -6.17
N ALA A 117 -10.99 1.30 -6.39
CA ALA A 117 -11.81 0.95 -7.54
C ALA A 117 -13.20 1.59 -7.51
N THR A 118 -13.52 2.39 -6.49
CA THR A 118 -14.85 2.95 -6.22
C THR A 118 -15.94 1.90 -6.02
N ILE A 119 -15.56 0.69 -5.59
CA ILE A 119 -16.50 -0.35 -5.22
C ILE A 119 -17.13 0.02 -3.86
N PRO A 120 -18.47 -0.01 -3.73
CA PRO A 120 -19.17 0.26 -2.47
C PRO A 120 -18.71 -0.66 -1.33
N ILE A 121 -18.63 -0.13 -0.11
CA ILE A 121 -18.13 -0.87 1.05
C ILE A 121 -19.04 -2.06 1.38
N GLU A 122 -20.34 -1.90 1.16
CA GLU A 122 -21.38 -2.89 1.39
C GLU A 122 -21.14 -4.15 0.54
N LEU A 123 -20.59 -3.97 -0.67
CA LEU A 123 -20.24 -5.06 -1.57
C LEU A 123 -18.90 -5.72 -1.25
N ILE A 124 -18.05 -5.12 -0.43
CA ILE A 124 -16.74 -5.69 -0.04
C ILE A 124 -16.67 -6.09 1.43
N ALA A 125 -17.69 -5.73 2.21
CA ALA A 125 -17.83 -6.07 3.61
C ALA A 125 -18.33 -7.51 3.83
N THR A 126 -19.13 -8.03 2.90
CA THR A 126 -19.76 -9.37 2.99
C THR A 126 -19.35 -10.27 1.82
N ALA A 127 -19.34 -11.59 2.06
CA ALA A 127 -19.04 -12.57 1.02
C ALA A 127 -20.10 -12.54 -0.08
N GLU A 128 -21.37 -12.33 0.31
CA GLU A 128 -22.52 -12.19 -0.57
C GLU A 128 -22.41 -10.92 -1.42
N GLY A 129 -22.05 -9.78 -0.83
CA GLY A 129 -21.77 -8.55 -1.55
C GLY A 129 -20.62 -8.73 -2.54
N ALA A 130 -19.56 -9.42 -2.13
CA ALA A 130 -18.40 -9.68 -2.99
C ALA A 130 -18.76 -10.67 -4.11
N ALA A 131 -19.69 -11.59 -3.85
CA ALA A 131 -20.26 -12.45 -4.86
C ALA A 131 -21.15 -11.68 -5.85
N LEU A 132 -21.83 -10.59 -5.44
CA LEU A 132 -22.64 -9.75 -6.35
C LEU A 132 -21.80 -8.88 -7.28
N ILE A 133 -20.59 -8.49 -6.86
CA ILE A 133 -19.55 -7.94 -7.74
C ILE A 133 -19.21 -8.95 -8.87
N TYR A 134 -19.49 -10.22 -8.63
CA TYR A 134 -18.98 -11.36 -9.35
C TYR A 134 -20.12 -12.25 -9.88
N HIS A 135 -20.77 -11.84 -10.97
CA HIS A 135 -21.74 -12.70 -11.68
C HIS A 135 -21.02 -13.68 -12.62
N GLY A 136 -20.92 -14.96 -12.24
CA GLY A 136 -20.53 -16.04 -13.16
C GLY A 136 -20.21 -17.38 -12.49
N ASP A 137 -20.58 -18.49 -13.13
CA ASP A 137 -20.35 -19.85 -12.60
C ASP A 137 -18.86 -20.24 -12.46
N LYS A 138 -17.97 -19.57 -13.20
CA LYS A 138 -16.54 -19.91 -13.31
C LYS A 138 -15.73 -19.71 -12.02
N TYR A 139 -16.15 -18.79 -11.15
CA TYR A 139 -15.44 -18.46 -9.92
C TYR A 139 -16.34 -18.55 -8.68
N LYS A 140 -17.40 -19.37 -8.71
CA LYS A 140 -18.23 -19.70 -7.54
C LYS A 140 -17.35 -20.09 -6.33
N GLY A 141 -17.59 -19.47 -5.17
CA GLY A 141 -16.85 -19.73 -3.92
C GLY A 141 -15.50 -19.00 -3.78
N TRP A 142 -15.14 -18.10 -4.71
CA TRP A 142 -13.88 -17.34 -4.58
C TRP A 142 -13.91 -16.42 -3.34
N ALA A 143 -15.05 -15.79 -3.07
CA ALA A 143 -15.24 -14.91 -1.92
C ALA A 143 -14.97 -15.68 -0.63
N ASP A 144 -15.34 -16.95 -0.54
CA ASP A 144 -15.14 -17.77 0.67
C ASP A 144 -13.68 -17.76 1.14
N SER A 145 -12.68 -17.65 0.23
CA SER A 145 -11.26 -17.59 0.59
C SER A 145 -10.78 -16.27 1.25
N TYR A 146 -11.60 -15.23 1.18
CA TYR A 146 -11.34 -13.88 1.70
C TYR A 146 -12.22 -13.50 2.89
N PHE A 147 -13.28 -14.27 3.16
CA PHE A 147 -14.27 -14.00 4.19
C PHE A 147 -14.39 -15.18 5.17
N ASP A 148 -13.42 -16.09 5.20
CA ASP A 148 -13.45 -17.32 5.98
C ASP A 148 -13.08 -17.14 7.45
N GLN A 149 -12.42 -16.04 7.83
CA GLN A 149 -11.96 -15.81 9.19
C GLN A 149 -12.59 -14.56 9.84
N PRO A 150 -12.93 -14.59 11.14
CA PRO A 150 -13.47 -13.42 11.85
C PRO A 150 -12.57 -12.17 11.81
N ASN A 151 -11.25 -12.34 11.70
CA ASN A 151 -10.29 -11.24 11.59
C ASN A 151 -10.15 -10.68 10.16
N ASP A 152 -10.71 -11.35 9.14
CA ASP A 152 -10.62 -10.87 7.76
C ASP A 152 -11.34 -9.53 7.58
N GLU A 153 -12.48 -9.35 8.26
CA GLU A 153 -13.26 -8.11 8.24
C GLU A 153 -12.44 -6.93 8.77
N ALA A 154 -11.73 -7.12 9.89
CA ALA A 154 -10.91 -6.07 10.50
C ALA A 154 -9.76 -5.64 9.57
N GLY A 155 -9.09 -6.60 8.92
CA GLY A 155 -8.03 -6.30 7.95
C GLY A 155 -8.56 -5.55 6.72
N ARG A 156 -9.70 -5.97 6.16
CA ARG A 156 -10.35 -5.27 5.04
C ARG A 156 -10.76 -3.84 5.44
N ALA A 157 -11.38 -3.68 6.60
CA ALA A 157 -11.77 -2.38 7.15
C ALA A 157 -10.55 -1.46 7.33
N GLN A 158 -9.44 -2.00 7.84
CA GLN A 158 -8.18 -1.25 7.98
C GLN A 158 -7.67 -0.76 6.61
N GLY A 159 -7.71 -1.61 5.58
CA GLY A 159 -7.37 -1.24 4.21
C GLY A 159 -8.24 -0.08 3.68
N VAL A 160 -9.55 -0.15 3.90
CA VAL A 160 -10.49 0.93 3.54
C VAL A 160 -10.13 2.23 4.27
N MET A 161 -9.85 2.17 5.57
CA MET A 161 -9.47 3.34 6.36
C MET A 161 -8.16 3.98 5.87
N PHE A 162 -7.15 3.18 5.51
CA PHE A 162 -5.92 3.72 4.93
C PHE A 162 -6.18 4.50 3.64
N TRP A 163 -7.10 4.03 2.79
CA TRP A 163 -7.47 4.72 1.57
C TRP A 163 -8.29 5.99 1.82
N ASP A 164 -9.34 5.90 2.64
CA ASP A 164 -10.27 7.01 2.89
C ASP A 164 -9.57 8.15 3.65
N ASN A 165 -8.77 7.81 4.67
CA ASN A 165 -8.12 8.80 5.53
C ASN A 165 -6.75 9.27 5.04
N LYS A 166 -6.25 8.71 3.92
CA LYS A 166 -4.89 9.01 3.38
C LYS A 166 -3.77 8.75 4.39
N THR A 167 -3.95 7.74 5.24
CA THR A 167 -3.03 7.38 6.33
C THR A 167 -2.13 6.20 6.00
N LEU A 168 -1.96 5.87 4.71
CA LEU A 168 -1.08 4.77 4.34
C LEU A 168 0.34 5.05 4.86
N PRO A 169 0.94 4.12 5.62
CA PRO A 169 2.26 4.31 6.21
C PRO A 169 3.30 4.72 5.17
N ASP A 170 3.99 5.83 5.45
CA ASP A 170 5.14 6.27 4.66
C ASP A 170 6.38 5.47 5.10
N PRO A 171 7.15 4.89 4.17
CA PRO A 171 8.41 4.21 4.49
C PRO A 171 9.33 5.08 5.35
N TYR A 172 9.73 4.59 6.52
CA TYR A 172 10.87 5.17 7.23
C TYR A 172 12.16 4.94 6.39
N GLY A 173 12.71 5.98 5.74
CA GLY A 173 14.03 5.93 5.11
C GLY A 173 14.12 5.13 3.79
N PRO A 174 15.24 5.22 3.05
CA PRO A 174 15.26 5.27 1.58
C PRO A 174 14.68 4.04 0.89
N PRO A 175 14.10 4.24 -0.31
CA PRO A 175 13.43 3.19 -1.07
C PRO A 175 14.39 2.03 -1.41
N PRO A 176 13.86 0.81 -1.62
CA PRO A 176 14.63 -0.24 -2.28
C PRO A 176 15.16 0.25 -3.64
N PRO A 177 16.32 -0.24 -4.11
CA PRO A 177 16.97 0.19 -5.37
C PRO A 177 16.05 0.05 -6.60
N PRO A 178 16.34 0.78 -7.70
CA PRO A 178 15.37 1.64 -8.38
C PRO A 178 14.35 0.88 -9.23
N VAL A 179 13.08 1.02 -8.87
CA VAL A 179 12.04 1.37 -9.86
C VAL A 179 11.96 2.90 -9.86
N LYS A 180 11.92 3.51 -11.04
CA LYS A 180 12.06 4.98 -11.23
C LYS A 180 11.32 5.78 -10.13
N PRO A 181 12.00 6.74 -9.46
CA PRO A 181 11.40 7.53 -8.38
C PRO A 181 10.09 8.20 -8.79
N PHE A 182 9.12 8.15 -7.88
CA PHE A 182 7.90 8.94 -7.97
C PHE A 182 8.24 10.42 -7.81
N GLU A 183 8.18 11.18 -8.92
CA GLU A 183 8.30 12.64 -8.88
C GLU A 183 7.05 13.29 -8.25
N SER A 184 7.27 14.00 -7.14
CA SER A 184 6.26 14.81 -6.46
C SER A 184 6.13 16.24 -7.03
N ALA A 185 4.91 16.77 -6.91
CA ALA A 185 4.54 18.19 -6.89
C ALA A 185 4.52 19.00 -8.22
N LYS A 186 3.43 18.80 -8.96
CA LYS A 186 2.49 19.79 -9.55
C LYS A 186 1.26 18.96 -9.92
N GLU A 187 0.04 19.50 -9.94
CA GLU A 187 -1.17 18.72 -10.29
C GLU A 187 -0.95 17.99 -11.62
N GLN A 188 -0.70 16.69 -11.53
CA GLN A 188 -0.36 15.87 -12.66
C GLN A 188 -1.60 15.08 -13.06
N PRO A 189 -1.81 14.83 -14.37
CA PRO A 189 -3.00 14.13 -14.84
C PRO A 189 -3.21 12.83 -14.05
N LYS A 190 -4.47 12.55 -13.66
CA LYS A 190 -4.96 11.56 -12.67
C LYS A 190 -4.31 10.16 -12.70
N PHE A 191 -3.60 9.81 -13.78
CA PHE A 191 -2.92 8.52 -14.00
C PHE A 191 -1.52 8.64 -14.65
N LYS A 192 -0.75 9.70 -14.38
CA LYS A 192 0.60 9.89 -14.94
C LYS A 192 1.59 8.76 -14.59
N ALA A 193 1.38 8.09 -13.46
CA ALA A 193 2.24 7.02 -12.99
C ALA A 193 1.97 5.66 -13.68
N LEU A 194 0.93 5.55 -14.52
CA LEU A 194 0.73 4.38 -15.38
C LEU A 194 1.39 4.63 -16.74
N THR A 195 2.15 3.64 -17.20
CA THR A 195 2.75 3.64 -18.54
C THR A 195 1.66 3.51 -19.62
N ILE A 196 2.01 3.85 -20.87
CA ILE A 196 1.10 3.67 -22.01
C ILE A 196 0.69 2.19 -22.14
N LYS A 197 1.66 1.27 -22.02
CA LYS A 197 1.41 -0.17 -22.10
C LYS A 197 0.38 -0.62 -21.05
N GLU A 198 0.56 -0.21 -19.80
CA GLU A 198 -0.38 -0.59 -18.72
C GLU A 198 -1.77 -0.02 -18.96
N LYS A 199 -1.88 1.23 -19.41
CA LYS A 199 -3.18 1.82 -19.76
C LYS A 199 -3.87 1.04 -20.86
N THR A 200 -3.12 0.63 -21.89
CA THR A 200 -3.63 -0.18 -22.99
C THR A 200 -4.11 -1.55 -22.52
N GLU A 201 -3.32 -2.24 -21.69
CA GLU A 201 -3.67 -3.55 -21.13
C GLU A 201 -4.91 -3.46 -20.23
N ILE A 202 -4.97 -2.50 -19.31
CA ILE A 202 -6.14 -2.31 -18.43
C ILE A 202 -7.40 -2.00 -19.24
N LYS A 203 -7.28 -1.15 -20.28
CA LYS A 203 -8.41 -0.85 -21.16
C LYS A 203 -8.89 -2.11 -21.89
N ALA A 204 -7.96 -2.89 -22.46
CA ALA A 204 -8.29 -4.11 -23.18
C ALA A 204 -8.98 -5.14 -22.26
N ASP A 205 -8.51 -5.28 -21.02
CA ASP A 205 -9.13 -6.15 -20.01
C ASP A 205 -10.58 -5.74 -19.70
N ILE A 206 -10.83 -4.45 -19.45
CA ILE A 206 -12.18 -3.95 -19.19
C ILE A 206 -13.09 -4.12 -20.40
N GLN A 207 -12.58 -3.89 -21.61
CA GLN A 207 -13.35 -4.09 -22.84
C GLN A 207 -13.70 -5.56 -23.07
N ARG A 208 -12.77 -6.48 -22.82
CA ARG A 208 -13.00 -7.92 -22.87
C ARG A 208 -14.12 -8.32 -21.90
N ILE A 209 -14.01 -7.91 -20.63
CA ILE A 209 -15.00 -8.22 -19.59
C ILE A 209 -16.37 -7.61 -19.95
N SER A 210 -16.40 -6.35 -20.39
CA SER A 210 -17.64 -5.68 -20.79
C SER A 210 -18.34 -6.42 -21.92
N LYS A 211 -17.60 -6.92 -22.91
CA LYS A 211 -18.14 -7.74 -24.00
C LYS A 211 -18.66 -9.09 -23.53
N GLU A 212 -18.06 -9.70 -22.51
CA GLU A 212 -18.55 -10.94 -21.90
C GLU A 212 -19.87 -10.73 -21.15
N LEU A 213 -20.05 -9.58 -20.49
CA LEU A 213 -21.27 -9.22 -19.74
C LEU A 213 -22.49 -8.94 -20.63
N LEU A 214 -22.29 -8.54 -21.88
CA LEU A 214 -23.36 -8.16 -22.82
C LEU A 214 -23.81 -9.30 -23.74
N LYS A 215 -23.25 -10.51 -23.58
CA LYS A 215 -23.65 -11.71 -24.31
C LYS A 215 -24.74 -12.46 -23.58
#